data_AF-T2IXX9-F1
#
_entry.id   AF-T2IXX9-F1
#
_cell.length_a   1.000
_cell.length_b   1.000
_cell.length_c   1.000
_cell.angle_alpha   90.00
_cell.angle_beta   90.00
_cell.angle_gamma   90.00
#
_symmetry.space_group_name_H-M   'P 1'
#
loop_
_entity.id
_entity.type
_entity.pdbx_description
1 polymer ?
#
loop_
_entity_poly.entity_id
_entity_poly.type
_entity_poly.pdbx_seq_one_letter_code
_entity_poly.pdbx_strand_id
1 'polypeptide(L)'
;MHFVFNILDQEIDKIKQQWKVMPGTVGVRTAKNKSRIPDLVILSETQCQEIREMSTAVLESPPLLAVEIVSSNNPDDDYHYKRSEYAVREIPEYWIIDPKTKKYQFCC
;
A
#
# COMPACT_ATOMS: atom_id res chain seq x y z
N MET A 1 -1.21 5.86 -11.21
CA MET A 1 -1.42 6.21 -9.79
C MET A 1 -2.71 7.01 -9.56
N HIS A 2 -2.87 8.21 -10.13
CA HIS A 2 -4.01 9.10 -9.84
C HIS A 2 -5.40 8.47 -10.06
N PHE A 3 -5.56 7.66 -11.11
CA PHE A 3 -6.82 6.94 -11.37
C PHE A 3 -7.19 5.96 -10.25
N VAL A 4 -6.24 5.10 -9.82
CA VAL A 4 -6.48 4.10 -8.78
C VAL A 4 -6.79 4.77 -7.45
N PHE A 5 -6.07 5.85 -7.12
CA PHE A 5 -6.36 6.67 -5.94
C PHE A 5 -7.80 7.19 -5.96
N ASN A 6 -8.23 7.83 -7.05
CA ASN A 6 -9.56 8.42 -7.15
C ASN A 6 -10.67 7.36 -7.01
N ILE A 7 -10.49 6.18 -7.60
CA ILE A 7 -11.45 5.08 -7.47
C ILE A 7 -11.53 4.60 -6.01
N LEU A 8 -10.40 4.34 -5.37
CA LEU A 8 -10.39 3.86 -3.99
C LEU A 8 -10.99 4.89 -3.02
N ASP A 9 -10.66 6.17 -3.16
CA ASP A 9 -11.20 7.24 -2.30
C ASP A 9 -12.72 7.35 -2.48
N GLN A 10 -13.21 7.29 -3.73
CA GLN A 10 -14.66 7.30 -4.02
C GLN A 10 -15.39 6.07 -3.47
N GLU A 11 -14.82 4.87 -3.59
CA GLU A 11 -15.46 3.66 -3.07
C GLU A 11 -15.51 3.67 -1.54
N ILE A 12 -14.45 4.15 -0.86
CA ILE A 12 -14.43 4.31 0.59
C ILE A 12 -15.52 5.30 1.05
N ASP A 13 -15.66 6.43 0.35
CA ASP A 13 -16.69 7.43 0.64
C ASP A 13 -18.11 6.82 0.50
N LYS A 14 -18.34 5.99 -0.52
CA LYS A 14 -19.63 5.31 -0.73
C LYS A 14 -19.99 4.35 0.39
N ILE A 15 -19.02 3.58 0.89
CA ILE A 15 -19.23 2.65 2.00
C ILE A 15 -19.25 3.35 3.37
N LYS A 16 -19.06 4.68 3.39
CA LYS A 16 -19.07 5.54 4.60
C LYS A 16 -18.10 5.08 5.69
N GLN A 17 -16.98 4.49 5.28
CA GLN A 17 -15.93 4.12 6.22
C GLN A 17 -14.99 5.28 6.45
N GLN A 18 -14.42 5.35 7.66
CA GLN A 18 -13.44 6.37 8.03
C GLN A 18 -12.01 6.02 7.59
N TRP A 19 -11.88 5.16 6.59
CA TRP A 19 -10.57 4.77 6.05
C TRP A 19 -10.00 5.90 5.19
N LYS A 20 -8.67 5.93 5.04
CA LYS A 20 -8.03 6.92 4.18
C LYS A 20 -7.04 6.30 3.21
N VAL A 21 -7.13 6.72 1.95
CA VAL A 21 -6.13 6.43 0.93
C VAL A 21 -4.98 7.42 1.05
N MET A 22 -3.76 6.93 1.22
CA MET A 22 -2.55 7.73 1.35
C MET A 22 -1.59 7.40 0.19
N PRO A 23 -1.25 8.38 -0.68
CA PRO A 23 -0.33 8.14 -1.79
C PRO A 23 1.12 8.39 -1.39
N GLY A 24 2.02 7.44 -1.67
CA GLY A 24 3.48 7.61 -1.72
C GLY A 24 4.14 8.33 -0.53
N THR A 25 3.51 8.36 0.65
CA THR A 25 3.90 9.21 1.79
C THR A 25 4.04 8.44 3.08
N VAL A 26 3.42 7.27 3.15
CA VAL A 26 3.44 6.42 4.34
C VAL A 26 4.35 5.23 4.06
N GLY A 27 5.40 5.11 4.88
CA GLY A 27 6.19 3.89 4.91
C GLY A 27 5.43 2.78 5.63
N VAL A 28 5.59 1.55 5.16
CA VAL A 28 5.18 0.33 5.84
C VAL A 28 6.45 -0.36 6.26
N ARG A 29 6.62 -0.62 7.56
CA ARG A 29 7.72 -1.44 8.04
C ARG A 29 7.63 -2.78 7.30
N THR A 30 8.73 -3.30 6.75
CA THR A 30 8.82 -4.66 6.16
C THR A 30 9.78 -5.60 6.91
N ALA A 31 10.78 -5.09 7.62
CA ALA A 31 11.58 -5.85 8.61
C ALA A 31 12.09 -4.93 9.74
N LYS A 32 12.76 -5.47 10.77
CA LYS A 32 13.24 -4.70 11.95
C LYS A 32 13.93 -3.38 11.59
N ASN A 33 14.75 -3.38 10.55
CA ASN A 33 15.49 -2.19 10.07
C ASN A 33 15.15 -1.83 8.62
N LYS A 34 13.98 -2.23 8.12
CA LYS A 34 13.59 -2.02 6.72
C LYS A 34 12.14 -1.60 6.60
N SER A 35 11.88 -0.59 5.80
CA SER A 35 10.54 -0.16 5.41
C SER A 35 10.47 0.02 3.90
N ARG A 36 9.25 0.00 3.38
CA ARG A 36 8.92 0.32 1.99
C ARG A 36 7.87 1.41 1.98
N ILE A 37 7.87 2.25 0.95
CA ILE A 37 6.83 3.25 0.74
C ILE A 37 6.02 2.75 -0.46
N PRO A 38 4.84 2.14 -0.24
CA PRO A 38 3.98 1.74 -1.34
C PRO A 38 3.49 2.96 -2.12
N ASP A 39 3.10 2.76 -3.38
CA ASP A 39 2.52 3.83 -4.19
C ASP A 39 1.20 4.33 -3.59
N LEU A 40 0.38 3.41 -3.06
CA LEU A 40 -0.83 3.73 -2.30
C LEU A 40 -0.97 2.79 -1.10
N VAL A 41 -1.48 3.30 0.01
CA VAL A 41 -1.96 2.48 1.13
C VAL A 41 -3.35 2.93 1.57
N ILE A 42 -4.16 1.97 2.05
CA ILE A 42 -5.41 2.26 2.76
C ILE A 42 -5.16 2.01 4.24
N LEU A 43 -5.47 3.03 5.05
CA LEU A 43 -5.30 3.00 6.49
C LEU A 43 -6.65 3.07 7.20
N SER A 44 -6.75 2.42 8.35
CA SER A 44 -7.85 2.65 9.28
C SER A 44 -7.76 4.04 9.92
N GLU A 45 -8.83 4.46 10.58
CA GLU A 45 -8.85 5.70 11.36
C GLU A 45 -7.77 5.70 12.46
N THR A 46 -7.61 4.57 13.17
CA THR A 46 -6.62 4.42 14.24
C THR A 46 -5.20 4.56 13.70
N GLN A 47 -4.90 3.93 12.56
CA GLN A 47 -3.59 4.05 11.90
C GLN A 47 -3.31 5.48 11.42
N CYS A 48 -4.35 6.18 10.95
CA CYS A 48 -4.23 7.59 10.59
C CYS A 48 -3.91 8.48 11.79
N GLN A 49 -4.45 8.18 12.97
CA GLN A 49 -4.14 8.89 14.22
C GLN A 49 -2.70 8.58 14.66
N GLU A 50 -2.30 7.31 14.66
CA GLU A 50 -0.93 6.87 14.99
C GLU A 50 0.11 7.63 14.15
N ILE A 51 -0.06 7.68 12.83
CA ILE A 51 0.89 8.35 11.94
C ILE A 51 1.00 9.85 12.21
N ARG A 52 -0.10 10.52 12.61
CA ARG A 52 -0.08 11.97 12.92
C ARG A 52 0.75 12.30 14.15
N GLU A 53 0.86 11.36 15.08
CA GLU A 53 1.64 11.51 16.31
C GLU A 53 3.11 11.13 16.14
N MET A 54 3.45 10.44 15.04
CA MET A 54 4.82 9.99 14.76
C MET A 54 5.66 11.06 14.06
N SER A 55 6.95 11.15 14.43
CA SER A 55 7.92 12.01 13.76
C SER A 55 8.27 11.55 12.33
N THR A 56 8.09 10.25 12.07
CA THR A 56 8.25 9.64 10.74
C THR A 56 7.00 8.83 10.45
N ALA A 57 6.34 9.07 9.32
CA ALA A 57 5.13 8.37 8.89
C ALA A 57 5.42 6.92 8.43
N VAL A 58 6.00 6.09 9.30
CA VAL A 58 6.25 4.67 9.06
C VAL A 58 5.33 3.87 9.96
N LEU A 59 4.38 3.17 9.33
CA LEU A 59 3.45 2.29 9.99
C LEU A 59 4.17 1.00 10.43
N GLU A 60 4.09 0.69 11.71
CA GLU A 60 4.61 -0.55 12.29
C GLU A 60 3.58 -1.69 12.22
N SER A 61 2.29 -1.37 12.22
CA SER A 61 1.19 -2.31 11.97
C SER A 61 0.97 -2.54 10.45
N PRO A 62 0.39 -3.68 10.03
CA PRO A 62 0.04 -3.87 8.63
C PRO A 62 -1.12 -2.94 8.22
N PRO A 63 -1.04 -2.23 7.08
CA PRO A 63 -2.15 -1.43 6.56
C PRO A 63 -3.30 -2.34 6.11
N LEU A 64 -4.49 -1.77 5.87
CA LEU A 64 -5.64 -2.53 5.35
C LEU A 64 -5.39 -3.03 3.91
N LEU A 65 -4.75 -2.18 3.10
CA LEU A 65 -4.35 -2.49 1.73
C LEU A 65 -3.04 -1.77 1.42
N ALA A 66 -2.13 -2.45 0.72
CA ALA A 66 -0.99 -1.82 0.07
C ALA A 66 -1.05 -2.07 -1.45
N VAL A 67 -0.78 -1.03 -2.25
CA VAL A 67 -0.81 -1.10 -3.71
C VAL A 67 0.52 -0.64 -4.28
N GLU A 68 1.05 -1.44 -5.19
CA GLU A 68 2.26 -1.17 -5.96
C GLU A 68 1.93 -1.11 -7.45
N ILE A 69 2.43 -0.10 -8.13
CA ILE A 69 2.25 0.12 -9.56
C ILE A 69 3.59 -0.11 -10.22
N VAL A 70 3.67 -1.18 -11.02
CA VAL A 70 4.93 -1.60 -11.63
C VAL A 70 5.48 -0.48 -12.52
N SER A 71 6.70 -0.03 -12.21
CA SER A 71 7.41 0.96 -13.01
C SER A 71 8.06 0.30 -14.23
N SER A 72 8.28 1.10 -15.27
CA SER A 72 8.75 0.62 -16.57
C SER A 72 10.15 0.02 -16.61
N ASN A 73 10.96 0.21 -15.57
CA ASN A 73 12.41 0.05 -15.65
C ASN A 73 12.95 -1.30 -15.18
N ASN A 74 12.20 -2.11 -14.41
CA ASN A 74 12.63 -3.47 -14.05
C ASN A 74 11.46 -4.33 -13.47
N PRO A 75 10.58 -4.90 -14.30
CA PRO A 75 9.36 -5.54 -13.83
C PRO A 75 9.60 -6.83 -13.02
N ASP A 76 10.50 -7.73 -13.44
CA ASP A 76 10.65 -9.05 -12.83
C ASP A 76 11.20 -9.02 -11.38
N ASP A 77 12.16 -8.13 -11.09
CA ASP A 77 12.69 -7.95 -9.74
C ASP A 77 11.66 -7.34 -8.77
N ASP A 78 10.80 -6.46 -9.29
CA ASP A 78 9.74 -5.81 -8.52
C ASP A 78 8.66 -6.81 -8.06
N TYR A 79 8.28 -7.77 -8.91
CA TYR A 79 7.24 -8.76 -8.57
C TYR A 79 7.65 -9.71 -7.43
N HIS A 80 8.86 -10.27 -7.49
CA HIS A 80 9.27 -11.33 -6.56
C HIS A 80 9.73 -10.78 -5.21
N TYR A 81 10.47 -9.67 -5.22
CA TYR A 81 11.06 -9.14 -4.00
C TYR A 81 10.03 -8.45 -3.12
N LYS A 82 9.16 -7.61 -3.71
CA LYS A 82 8.12 -6.87 -2.95
C LYS A 82 7.10 -7.81 -2.33
N ARG A 83 6.65 -8.84 -3.06
CA ARG A 83 5.66 -9.80 -2.56
C ARG A 83 6.14 -10.55 -1.31
N SER A 84 7.39 -10.99 -1.30
CA SER A 84 7.94 -11.74 -0.17
C SER A 84 8.06 -10.89 1.09
N GLU A 85 8.34 -9.58 0.94
CA GLU A 85 8.47 -8.65 2.07
C GLU A 85 7.12 -8.31 2.72
N TYR A 86 6.05 -8.21 1.94
CA TYR A 86 4.71 -7.92 2.46
C TYR A 86 4.00 -9.16 3.02
N ALA A 87 4.22 -10.35 2.44
CA ALA A 87 3.64 -11.59 2.97
C ALA A 87 4.10 -11.91 4.41
N VAL A 88 5.35 -11.57 4.75
CA VAL A 88 5.89 -11.74 6.12
C VAL A 88 5.21 -10.81 7.13
N ARG A 89 4.54 -9.75 6.66
CA ARG A 89 3.86 -8.75 7.51
C ARG A 89 2.36 -8.97 7.64
N GLU A 90 1.82 -10.06 7.10
CA GLU A 90 0.41 -10.43 7.20
C GLU A 90 -0.52 -9.27 6.79
N ILE A 91 -0.10 -8.50 5.77
CA ILE A 91 -0.97 -7.47 5.22
C ILE A 91 -2.18 -8.18 4.63
N PRO A 92 -3.42 -7.86 5.07
CA PRO A 92 -4.61 -8.59 4.66
C PRO A 92 -4.80 -8.61 3.15
N GLU A 93 -4.38 -7.53 2.49
CA GLU A 93 -4.49 -7.42 1.05
C GLU A 93 -3.32 -6.63 0.45
N TYR A 94 -2.73 -7.16 -0.62
CA TYR A 94 -1.64 -6.54 -1.34
C TYR A 94 -1.82 -6.65 -2.85
N TRP A 95 -1.80 -5.51 -3.55
CA TRP A 95 -2.10 -5.40 -4.96
C TRP A 95 -0.87 -4.97 -5.76
N ILE A 96 -0.57 -5.72 -6.83
CA ILE A 96 0.40 -5.30 -7.85
C ILE A 96 -0.35 -5.03 -9.14
N ILE A 97 -0.25 -3.80 -9.64
CA ILE A 97 -0.90 -3.34 -10.87
C ILE A 97 0.18 -3.04 -11.91
N ASP A 98 0.15 -3.74 -13.04
CA ASP A 98 0.97 -3.43 -14.21
C ASP A 98 0.12 -2.83 -15.32
N PRO A 99 0.18 -1.50 -15.53
CA PRO A 99 -0.60 -0.83 -16.56
C PRO A 99 -0.11 -1.15 -17.98
N LYS A 100 1.14 -1.58 -18.17
CA LYS A 100 1.69 -1.89 -19.51
C LYS A 100 1.16 -3.21 -20.02
N THR A 101 1.24 -4.25 -19.19
CA THR A 101 0.79 -5.59 -19.55
C THR A 101 -0.69 -5.82 -19.23
N LYS A 102 -1.37 -4.84 -18.63
CA LYS A 102 -2.76 -4.92 -18.13
C LYS A 102 -2.95 -6.10 -17.18
N LYS A 103 -1.94 -6.39 -16.36
CA LYS A 103 -1.98 -7.44 -15.36
C LYS A 103 -2.26 -6.84 -13.99
N TYR A 104 -3.03 -7.57 -13.21
CA TYR A 104 -3.28 -7.29 -11.81
C TYR A 104 -3.08 -8.58 -11.02
N GLN A 105 -2.42 -8.45 -9.88
CA GLN A 105 -2.20 -9.56 -8.96
C GLN A 105 -2.67 -9.14 -7.57
N PHE A 106 -3.51 -9.99 -6.98
CA PHE A 106 -4.01 -9.85 -5.63
C PHE A 106 -3.34 -10.92 -4.76
N CYS A 107 -2.74 -10.50 -3.66
CA CYS A 107 -2.13 -11.38 -2.68
C CYS A 107 -2.83 -11.17 -1.32
N CYS A 108 -3.09 -12.28 -0.65
CA CYS A 108 -3.59 -12.38 0.72
C CYS A 108 -2.59 -13.18 1.57
#